data_AF-A0A0B4EIX1-F1
#
_entry.id   AF-A0A0B4EIX1-F1
#
_cell.length_a   1.000
_cell.length_b   1.000
_cell.length_c   1.000
_cell.angle_alpha   90.00
_cell.angle_beta   90.00
_cell.angle_gamma   90.00
#
_symmetry.space_group_name_H-M   'P 1'
#
loop_
_entity.id
_entity.type
_entity.pdbx_description
1 polymer ?
#
loop_
_entity_poly.entity_id
_entity_poly.type
_entity_poly.pdbx_seq_one_letter_code
_entity_poly.pdbx_strand_id
1 'polypeptide(L)'
;MKNCRIFVEKKEGFDLEAKRLCKEWKEALQLNSLTKVRILNCYDIFGAKDIKEAKRMIFSEVVTDVVSESFDEKIPHFAVEFLPGQFDQRADSAYQCMNLLSAENEKVVITSGKVFLLEGNVSSEEIEKIKNSISIRWK
;
A
#
# COMPACT_ATOMS: atom_id res chain seq x y z
N MET A 1 18.83 4.46 -14.98
CA MET A 1 18.05 3.75 -13.94
C MET A 1 16.97 4.71 -13.46
N LYS A 2 15.71 4.29 -13.43
CA LYS A 2 14.60 5.13 -12.95
C LYS A 2 14.10 4.61 -11.61
N ASN A 3 13.75 5.52 -10.74
CA ASN A 3 13.04 5.23 -9.50
C ASN A 3 11.55 5.46 -9.75
N CYS A 4 10.70 4.58 -9.27
CA CYS A 4 9.26 4.69 -9.45
C CYS A 4 8.54 4.21 -8.21
N ARG A 5 7.52 4.97 -7.82
CA ARG A 5 6.55 4.57 -6.82
C ARG A 5 5.25 4.16 -7.50
N ILE A 6 4.66 3.06 -7.04
CA ILE A 6 3.38 2.54 -7.54
C ILE A 6 2.46 2.28 -6.36
N PHE A 7 1.20 2.68 -6.50
CA PHE A 7 0.14 2.38 -5.57
C PHE A 7 -0.85 1.41 -6.19
N VAL A 8 -1.18 0.36 -5.45
CA VAL A 8 -2.11 -0.69 -5.89
C VAL A 8 -3.24 -0.79 -4.88
N GLU A 9 -4.44 -0.45 -5.34
CA GLU A 9 -5.67 -0.46 -4.56
C GLU A 9 -6.60 -1.56 -5.07
N LYS A 10 -7.27 -2.28 -4.17
CA LYS A 10 -8.35 -3.19 -4.58
C LYS A 10 -9.55 -2.39 -5.06
N LYS A 11 -10.13 -2.78 -6.19
CA LYS A 11 -11.39 -2.21 -6.71
C LYS A 11 -12.52 -2.41 -5.71
N GLU A 12 -13.51 -1.54 -5.80
CA GLU A 12 -14.76 -1.70 -5.05
C GLU A 12 -15.36 -3.09 -5.32
N GLY A 13 -15.66 -3.81 -4.23
CA GLY A 13 -16.15 -5.20 -4.29
C GLY A 13 -15.07 -6.24 -4.01
N PHE A 14 -13.79 -5.89 -4.18
CA PHE A 14 -12.64 -6.74 -3.82
C PHE A 14 -11.89 -6.22 -2.57
N ASP A 15 -12.28 -5.07 -2.06
CA ASP A 15 -11.73 -4.32 -0.93
C ASP A 15 -12.14 -4.87 0.46
N LEU A 16 -12.19 -6.20 0.61
CA LEU A 16 -12.65 -6.86 1.83
C LEU A 16 -11.80 -6.51 3.07
N GLU A 17 -10.48 -6.41 2.91
CA GLU A 17 -9.57 -5.99 3.98
C GLU A 17 -9.89 -4.57 4.46
N ALA A 18 -10.09 -3.65 3.52
CA ALA A 18 -10.38 -2.25 3.81
C ALA A 18 -11.73 -2.08 4.53
N LYS A 19 -12.77 -2.80 4.06
CA LYS A 19 -14.09 -2.82 4.71
C LYS A 19 -14.03 -3.41 6.12
N ARG A 20 -13.27 -4.49 6.31
CA ARG A 20 -13.08 -5.10 7.63
C ARG A 20 -12.40 -4.14 8.60
N LEU A 21 -11.27 -3.53 8.20
CA LEU A 21 -10.55 -2.57 9.04
C LEU A 21 -11.40 -1.35 9.38
N CYS A 22 -12.17 -0.84 8.40
CA CYS A 22 -13.12 0.24 8.65
C CYS A 22 -14.09 -0.13 9.77
N LYS A 23 -14.75 -1.30 9.67
CA LYS A 23 -15.67 -1.78 10.71
C LYS A 23 -14.98 -1.94 12.06
N GLU A 24 -13.82 -2.59 12.08
CA GLU A 24 -13.06 -2.88 13.29
C GLU A 24 -12.62 -1.61 14.01
N TRP A 25 -12.07 -0.62 13.30
CA TRP A 25 -11.66 0.65 13.90
C TRP A 25 -12.85 1.49 14.36
N LYS A 26 -13.96 1.48 13.61
CA LYS A 26 -15.19 2.16 14.05
C LYS A 26 -15.71 1.58 15.37
N GLU A 27 -15.76 0.26 15.48
CA GLU A 27 -16.28 -0.43 16.66
C GLU A 27 -15.31 -0.36 17.85
N ALA A 28 -14.03 -0.67 17.65
CA ALA A 28 -13.04 -0.75 18.72
C ALA A 28 -12.59 0.62 19.24
N LEU A 29 -12.47 1.62 18.36
CA LEU A 29 -11.96 2.95 18.70
C LEU A 29 -13.06 4.02 18.78
N GLN A 30 -14.33 3.62 18.58
CA GLN A 30 -15.53 4.49 18.60
C GLN A 30 -15.47 5.65 17.59
N LEU A 31 -14.91 5.39 16.41
CA LEU A 31 -14.69 6.40 15.35
C LEU A 31 -15.93 6.58 14.47
N ASN A 32 -16.96 7.24 14.98
CA ASN A 32 -18.21 7.43 14.24
C ASN A 32 -18.05 8.32 12.98
N SER A 33 -17.02 9.18 12.96
CA SER A 33 -16.68 10.08 11.86
C SER A 33 -16.05 9.36 10.64
N LEU A 34 -15.44 8.18 10.85
CA LEU A 34 -14.80 7.38 9.80
C LEU A 34 -15.89 6.72 8.94
N THR A 35 -15.93 7.01 7.64
CA THR A 35 -16.95 6.46 6.72
C THR A 35 -16.39 5.33 5.87
N LYS A 36 -15.12 5.43 5.45
CA LYS A 36 -14.46 4.44 4.59
C LYS A 36 -12.97 4.42 4.88
N VAL A 37 -12.39 3.23 4.81
CA VAL A 37 -10.94 3.03 4.76
C VAL A 37 -10.60 2.57 3.36
N ARG A 38 -9.52 3.11 2.82
CA ARG A 38 -8.87 2.62 1.59
C ARG A 38 -7.45 2.21 1.92
N ILE A 39 -6.98 1.16 1.27
CA ILE A 39 -5.64 0.61 1.49
C ILE A 39 -4.92 0.61 0.14
N LEU A 40 -3.84 1.37 0.06
CA LEU A 40 -2.93 1.36 -1.08
C LEU A 40 -1.70 0.54 -0.70
N ASN A 41 -1.45 -0.55 -1.43
CA ASN A 41 -0.14 -1.18 -1.35
C ASN A 41 0.84 -0.31 -2.15
N CYS A 42 1.83 0.23 -1.45
CA CYS A 42 2.88 1.05 -2.03
C CYS A 42 4.08 0.17 -2.38
N TYR A 43 4.63 0.34 -3.58
CA TYR A 43 5.88 -0.27 -4.00
C TYR A 43 6.83 0.82 -4.46
N ASP A 44 8.01 0.86 -3.87
CA ASP A 44 9.12 1.65 -4.35
C ASP A 44 10.10 0.76 -5.08
N ILE A 45 10.35 1.09 -6.34
CA ILE A 45 11.19 0.33 -7.25
C ILE A 45 12.36 1.21 -7.63
N PHE A 46 13.57 0.76 -7.30
CA PHE A 46 14.81 1.46 -7.59
C PHE A 46 15.63 0.65 -8.59
N GLY A 47 16.31 1.32 -9.52
CA GLY A 47 17.27 0.65 -10.41
C GLY A 47 16.69 0.03 -11.68
N ALA A 48 15.37 0.02 -11.88
CA ALA A 48 14.76 -0.59 -13.07
C ALA A 48 14.93 0.29 -14.33
N LYS A 49 15.08 -0.36 -15.50
CA LYS A 49 15.17 0.32 -16.81
C LYS A 49 13.79 0.52 -17.44
N ASP A 50 12.97 -0.52 -17.45
CA ASP A 50 11.57 -0.47 -17.89
C ASP A 50 10.68 -1.09 -16.81
N ILE A 51 9.67 -0.33 -16.39
CA ILE A 51 8.72 -0.73 -15.35
C ILE A 51 7.32 -0.88 -15.95
N LYS A 52 7.07 -0.37 -17.16
CA LYS A 52 5.72 -0.18 -17.69
C LYS A 52 4.95 -1.50 -17.86
N GLU A 53 5.61 -2.51 -18.42
CA GLU A 53 5.03 -3.87 -18.54
C GLU A 53 4.94 -4.55 -17.18
N ALA A 54 5.99 -4.44 -16.36
CA ALA A 54 6.02 -4.99 -15.01
C ALA A 54 4.88 -4.45 -14.12
N LYS A 55 4.49 -3.17 -14.23
CA LYS A 55 3.39 -2.58 -13.44
C LYS A 55 2.13 -3.42 -13.50
N ARG A 56 1.76 -3.88 -14.70
CA ARG A 56 0.52 -4.63 -14.93
C ARG A 56 0.67 -6.11 -14.66
N MET A 57 1.84 -6.69 -14.91
CA MET A 57 2.05 -8.14 -14.81
C MET A 57 2.42 -8.59 -13.40
N ILE A 58 3.16 -7.77 -12.66
CA ILE A 58 3.76 -8.17 -11.36
C ILE A 58 3.00 -7.55 -10.19
N PHE A 59 2.67 -6.26 -10.28
CA PHE A 59 2.22 -5.51 -9.11
C PHE A 59 0.70 -5.51 -8.93
N SER A 60 -0.07 -5.93 -9.94
CA SER A 60 -1.53 -5.84 -9.92
C SER A 60 -2.22 -6.95 -10.68
N GLU A 61 -3.40 -7.32 -10.22
CA GLU A 61 -4.35 -8.11 -11.01
C GLU A 61 -5.34 -7.16 -11.69
N VAL A 62 -5.28 -7.06 -13.03
CA VAL A 62 -6.11 -6.11 -13.81
C VAL A 62 -7.60 -6.19 -13.48
N VAL A 63 -8.10 -7.37 -13.13
CA VAL A 63 -9.52 -7.59 -12.79
C VAL A 63 -9.87 -7.00 -11.43
N THR A 64 -9.01 -7.15 -10.43
CA THR A 64 -9.32 -6.86 -9.02
C THR A 64 -8.65 -5.59 -8.49
N ASP A 65 -7.66 -5.05 -9.19
CA ASP A 65 -6.82 -3.94 -8.73
C ASP A 65 -6.89 -2.71 -9.63
N VAL A 66 -6.63 -1.55 -9.03
CA VAL A 66 -6.36 -0.28 -9.67
C VAL A 66 -4.92 0.10 -9.38
N VAL A 67 -4.16 0.39 -10.43
CA VAL A 67 -2.77 0.85 -10.33
C VAL A 67 -2.73 2.35 -10.57
N SER A 68 -2.06 3.08 -9.68
CA SER A 68 -1.87 4.52 -9.77
C SER A 68 -0.43 4.91 -9.38
N GLU A 69 0.01 6.08 -9.84
CA GLU A 69 1.32 6.66 -9.47
C GLU A 69 1.19 7.73 -8.38
N SER A 70 -0.04 8.11 -8.04
CA SER A 70 -0.38 9.13 -7.05
C SER A 70 -1.76 8.84 -6.46
N PHE A 71 -2.04 9.40 -5.29
CA PHE A 71 -3.37 9.41 -4.67
C PHE A 71 -3.69 10.83 -4.17
N ASP A 72 -4.93 11.04 -3.72
CA ASP A 72 -5.32 12.35 -3.17
C ASP A 72 -4.80 12.51 -1.74
N GLU A 73 -3.69 13.22 -1.58
CA GLU A 73 -3.05 13.50 -0.30
C GLU A 73 -3.89 14.42 0.61
N LYS A 74 -4.96 15.05 0.10
CA LYS A 74 -5.88 15.84 0.92
C LYS A 74 -6.74 14.97 1.84
N ILE A 75 -6.92 13.70 1.48
CA ILE A 75 -7.63 12.75 2.34
C ILE A 75 -6.72 12.43 3.53
N PRO A 76 -7.22 12.47 4.78
CA PRO A 76 -6.45 12.05 5.95
C PRO A 76 -5.83 10.67 5.73
N HIS A 77 -4.52 10.54 5.91
CA HIS A 77 -3.82 9.29 5.61
C HIS A 77 -2.58 9.08 6.48
N PHE A 78 -2.11 7.84 6.54
CA PHE A 78 -0.83 7.48 7.14
C PHE A 78 -0.23 6.26 6.44
N ALA A 79 1.09 6.13 6.48
CA ALA A 79 1.80 5.00 5.89
C ALA A 79 2.37 4.08 6.98
N VAL A 80 2.44 2.79 6.65
CA VAL A 80 3.21 1.78 7.40
C VAL A 80 4.19 1.12 6.45
N GLU A 81 5.41 0.93 6.95
CA GLU A 81 6.48 0.23 6.26
C GLU A 81 7.01 -0.90 7.15
N PHE A 82 7.65 -1.89 6.53
CA PHE A 82 8.36 -2.92 7.26
C PHE A 82 9.62 -2.33 7.89
N LEU A 83 9.84 -2.64 9.17
CA LEU A 83 11.06 -2.22 9.86
C LEU A 83 12.28 -3.00 9.33
N PRO A 84 13.50 -2.43 9.40
CA PRO A 84 14.72 -3.15 9.08
C PRO A 84 14.79 -4.49 9.85
N GLY A 85 14.95 -5.60 9.12
CA GLY A 85 14.96 -6.96 9.69
C GLY A 85 13.61 -7.67 9.69
N GLN A 86 12.49 -6.99 9.39
CA GLN A 86 11.23 -7.65 9.07
C GLN A 86 11.27 -8.14 7.61
N PHE A 87 10.82 -9.38 7.39
CA PHE A 87 10.73 -9.92 6.05
C PHE A 87 9.53 -9.32 5.32
N ASP A 88 9.81 -8.57 4.26
CA ASP A 88 8.80 -8.07 3.33
C ASP A 88 8.56 -9.11 2.23
N GLN A 89 7.66 -10.05 2.52
CA GLN A 89 7.27 -11.11 1.57
C GLN A 89 6.75 -10.54 0.24
N ARG A 90 6.10 -9.37 0.28
CA ARG A 90 5.46 -8.78 -0.90
C ARG A 90 6.51 -8.12 -1.81
N ALA A 91 7.47 -7.41 -1.23
CA ALA A 91 8.61 -6.90 -1.99
C ALA A 91 9.50 -8.03 -2.53
N ASP A 92 9.74 -9.08 -1.74
CA ASP A 92 10.55 -10.23 -2.17
C ASP A 92 9.90 -10.96 -3.35
N SER A 93 8.59 -11.25 -3.26
CA SER A 93 7.84 -11.86 -4.37
C SER A 93 7.88 -11.01 -5.63
N ALA A 94 7.71 -9.69 -5.50
CA ALA A 94 7.79 -8.78 -6.65
C ALA A 94 9.20 -8.77 -7.27
N TYR A 95 10.24 -8.81 -6.45
CA TYR A 95 11.63 -8.85 -6.91
C TYR A 95 11.93 -10.14 -7.69
N GLN A 96 11.50 -11.29 -7.16
CA GLN A 96 11.65 -12.57 -7.85
C GLN A 96 10.94 -12.56 -9.21
N CYS A 97 9.71 -12.05 -9.29
CA CYS A 97 9.00 -11.91 -10.56
C CYS A 97 9.71 -10.96 -11.53
N MET A 98 10.27 -9.84 -11.05
CA MET A 98 11.04 -8.90 -11.86
C MET A 98 12.28 -9.53 -12.48
N ASN A 99 13.00 -10.36 -11.73
CA ASN A 99 14.18 -11.08 -12.22
C ASN A 99 13.85 -12.14 -13.27
N LEU A 100 12.67 -12.76 -13.19
CA LEU A 100 12.21 -13.72 -14.20
C LEU A 100 11.86 -13.04 -15.54
N LEU A 101 11.43 -11.77 -15.52
CA LEU A 101 11.12 -11.03 -16.76
C LEU A 101 12.39 -10.66 -17.55
N SER A 102 13.50 -10.37 -16.87
CA SER A 102 14.77 -10.04 -17.54
C SER A 102 15.97 -10.19 -16.60
N ALA A 103 17.04 -10.80 -17.12
CA ALA A 103 18.32 -10.92 -16.44
C ALA A 103 18.99 -9.55 -16.17
N GLU A 104 18.55 -8.46 -16.83
CA GLU A 104 19.08 -7.12 -16.58
C GLU A 104 18.52 -6.47 -15.29
N ASN A 105 17.55 -7.12 -14.62
CA ASN A 105 16.91 -6.60 -13.41
C ASN A 105 17.61 -7.00 -12.10
N GLU A 106 18.77 -7.70 -12.14
CA GLU A 106 19.49 -8.15 -10.93
C GLU A 106 19.87 -7.03 -9.94
N LYS A 107 19.88 -5.76 -10.38
CA LYS A 107 20.17 -4.60 -9.53
C LYS A 107 18.92 -3.87 -9.03
N VAL A 108 17.73 -4.39 -9.33
CA VAL A 108 16.47 -3.77 -8.90
C VAL A 108 16.30 -4.00 -7.40
N VAL A 109 15.99 -2.93 -6.68
CA VAL A 109 15.59 -3.00 -5.28
C VAL A 109 14.12 -2.65 -5.21
N ILE A 110 13.34 -3.47 -4.51
CA ILE A 110 11.91 -3.25 -4.27
C ILE A 110 11.69 -3.19 -2.77
N THR A 111 10.96 -2.19 -2.32
CA THR A 111 10.42 -2.13 -0.95
C THR A 111 8.92 -1.94 -1.03
N SER A 112 8.16 -2.49 -0.07
CA SER A 112 6.73 -2.29 -0.02
C SER A 112 6.24 -1.76 1.33
N GLY A 113 5.04 -1.20 1.29
CA GLY A 113 4.34 -0.69 2.46
C GLY A 113 2.85 -0.58 2.20
N LYS A 114 2.10 -0.08 3.18
CA LYS A 114 0.68 0.23 3.02
C LYS A 114 0.43 1.68 3.37
N VAL A 115 -0.37 2.36 2.56
CA VAL A 115 -0.93 3.68 2.88
C VAL A 115 -2.41 3.49 3.16
N PHE A 116 -2.84 3.93 4.33
CA PHE A 116 -4.25 3.93 4.72
C PHE A 116 -4.81 5.32 4.50
N LEU A 117 -5.86 5.43 3.69
CA LEU A 117 -6.62 6.67 3.53
C LEU A 117 -7.93 6.52 4.28
N LEU A 118 -8.29 7.55 5.04
CA LEU A 118 -9.41 7.56 5.96
C LEU A 118 -10.40 8.62 5.48
N GLU A 119 -11.49 8.16 4.87
CA GLU A 119 -12.55 9.06 4.44
C GLU A 119 -13.54 9.31 5.59
N GLY A 120 -14.10 10.52 5.60
CA GLY A 120 -14.92 11.04 6.70
C GLY A 120 -14.29 12.28 7.30
N ASN A 121 -14.90 12.80 8.37
CA ASN A 121 -14.38 13.95 9.10
C ASN A 121 -13.46 13.49 10.24
N VAL A 122 -12.41 12.75 9.88
CA VAL A 122 -11.50 12.10 10.84
C VAL A 122 -10.50 13.13 11.38
N SER A 123 -10.47 13.32 12.69
CA SER A 123 -9.54 14.26 13.33
C SER A 123 -8.14 13.68 13.48
N SER A 124 -7.13 14.54 13.66
CA SER A 124 -5.75 14.08 13.92
C SER A 124 -5.64 13.18 15.15
N GLU A 125 -6.45 13.41 16.19
CA GLU A 125 -6.48 12.57 17.39
C GLU A 125 -7.04 11.16 17.10
N GLU A 126 -8.05 11.08 16.23
CA GLU A 126 -8.61 9.81 15.78
C GLU A 126 -7.61 9.03 14.93
N ILE A 127 -6.84 9.72 14.08
CA ILE A 127 -5.74 9.11 13.33
C ILE A 127 -4.70 8.51 14.29
N GLU A 128 -4.30 9.23 15.33
CA GLU A 128 -3.34 8.73 16.32
C GLU A 128 -3.88 7.51 17.09
N LYS A 129 -5.19 7.45 17.37
CA LYS A 129 -5.81 6.22 17.94
C LYS A 129 -5.68 5.03 16.99
N ILE A 130 -5.96 5.23 15.71
CA ILE A 130 -5.82 4.18 14.70
C ILE A 130 -4.37 3.71 14.64
N LYS A 131 -3.42 4.64 14.57
CA LYS A 131 -2.00 4.32 14.60
C LYS A 131 -1.66 3.47 15.83
N ASN A 132 -2.02 3.88 17.03
CA ASN A 132 -1.72 3.11 18.24
C ASN A 132 -2.37 1.70 18.27
N SER A 133 -3.44 1.47 17.50
CA SER A 133 -4.09 0.15 17.42
C SER A 133 -3.35 -0.87 16.55
N ILE A 134 -2.45 -0.42 15.67
CA ILE A 134 -1.77 -1.28 14.70
C ILE A 134 -0.40 -1.66 15.26
N SER A 135 -0.09 -2.96 15.29
CA SER A 135 1.15 -3.51 15.87
C SER A 135 2.43 -3.22 15.05
N ILE A 136 2.37 -2.34 14.04
CA ILE A 136 3.47 -2.00 13.11
C ILE A 136 3.83 -0.53 13.31
N ARG A 137 5.13 -0.20 13.37
CA ARG A 137 5.63 1.16 13.67
C ARG A 137 5.48 2.11 12.46
N TRP A 138 5.16 3.36 12.78
CA TRP A 138 4.96 4.50 11.87
C TRP A 138 6.28 5.10 11.39
N LYS A 139 6.28 5.69 10.18
CA LYS A 139 7.32 6.63 9.73
C LYS A 139 6.69 7.95 9.31
#